data_AF-A0A9P8LDR0-F1
#
_entry.id   AF-A0A9P8LDR0-F1
#
_cell.length_a   1.000
_cell.length_b   1.000
_cell.length_c   1.000
_cell.angle_alpha   90.00
_cell.angle_beta   90.00
_cell.angle_gamma   90.00
#
_symmetry.space_group_name_H-M   'P 1'
#
loop_
_entity.id
_entity.type
_entity.pdbx_description
1 polymer ?
#
loop_
_entity_poly.entity_id
_entity_poly.type
_entity_poly.pdbx_seq_one_letter_code
_entity_poly.pdbx_strand_id
1 'polypeptide(L)'
;MTESPPKRDAAVEVEALTPTHPALAETITSMESRGIEMVYGRWLIEGAPRVLLIDTKTGYNFLDEWKGDLWNTAGIPVPPGDEETNEAVVFGYLVAWFLGEFVAHEKGRAVVAHFHEWLAGVALPLTKKRRIDVTTIFTTHATLLGRYLCAGSVDFYNNLQYFDVDAEAGKRGIYHRYCIERAAAHAADVFTTVSHITAYESEHLLKRKPDGVLPNGLNVVKFSAMHEFQNLHQQSKEKINDFVRGHFYGHNDFEPENTLYFFTAGRYEYRNKGVDMFIESLARLNHRLKVSGSKMTVVAFIIMPAQTSSLTVEALKGQAVIKSLRDTVTHIEHAVGKRLFERSLAWHEGENLPDEKDLISGADRVMLRRRLFAMKRLTLPPIVTHNMANDRDDPILNQIRRVQLFNHPSDRVKIVFHPEFLNSANPVLPMDYDEFVRGTHLGVFSSYYEPWGYTPAECTVMGVPSITTNLSGFGCYMEELIENASDYGIYIVDRRTKGVDDSVNQLTEFMYDFTTKSRRQRINQRNRVERLSDLLDWKRMGMEYVKARQLALRRGSYL
;
A
#
# COMPACT_ATOMS: atom_id res chain seq x y z
N MET A 1 -27.87 7.94 31.25
CA MET A 1 -26.44 8.30 31.27
C MET A 1 -25.69 7.22 30.52
N THR A 2 -25.60 7.38 29.22
CA THR A 2 -24.98 6.45 28.28
C THR A 2 -23.90 7.26 27.58
N GLU A 3 -22.63 6.96 27.88
CA GLU A 3 -21.49 7.60 27.22
C GLU A 3 -21.58 7.43 25.71
N SER A 4 -21.32 8.52 24.99
CA SER A 4 -21.40 8.58 23.53
C SER A 4 -20.26 7.76 22.88
N PRO A 5 -20.47 7.16 21.69
CA PRO A 5 -19.51 6.28 21.04
C PRO A 5 -18.15 6.86 20.57
N PRO A 6 -17.97 8.16 20.23
CA PRO A 6 -16.74 8.61 19.57
C PRO A 6 -15.52 8.68 20.52
N LYS A 7 -15.73 8.65 21.84
CA LYS A 7 -14.63 8.60 22.82
C LYS A 7 -13.86 7.27 22.82
N ARG A 8 -14.41 6.18 22.28
CA ARG A 8 -13.79 4.85 22.37
C ARG A 8 -12.60 4.63 21.43
N ASP A 9 -12.66 5.12 20.20
CA ASP A 9 -11.59 4.86 19.21
C ASP A 9 -10.41 5.83 19.37
N ALA A 10 -10.69 7.12 19.63
CA ALA A 10 -9.64 8.11 19.88
C ALA A 10 -8.84 7.82 21.18
N ALA A 11 -9.47 7.20 22.19
CA ALA A 11 -8.81 6.87 23.46
C ALA A 11 -7.68 5.83 23.33
N VAL A 12 -7.64 5.07 22.23
CA VAL A 12 -6.59 4.08 21.98
C VAL A 12 -5.34 4.72 21.39
N GLU A 13 -5.47 5.85 20.70
CA GLU A 13 -4.38 6.52 19.98
C GLU A 13 -3.98 7.88 20.54
N VAL A 14 -4.81 8.53 21.36
CA VAL A 14 -4.56 9.88 21.86
C VAL A 14 -4.48 9.91 23.38
N GLU A 15 -3.33 10.33 23.90
CA GLU A 15 -3.16 10.67 25.30
C GLU A 15 -3.69 12.09 25.53
N ALA A 16 -4.77 12.22 26.30
CA ALA A 16 -5.39 13.52 26.62
C ALA A 16 -4.46 14.36 27.52
N LEU A 17 -4.34 15.65 27.22
CA LEU A 17 -3.44 16.58 27.91
C LEU A 17 -4.13 17.94 28.11
N THR A 18 -3.58 18.76 29.00
CA THR A 18 -3.98 20.17 29.13
C THR A 18 -3.11 21.04 28.20
N PRO A 19 -3.70 21.97 27.43
CA PRO A 19 -2.93 22.89 26.59
C PRO A 19 -2.06 23.82 27.44
N THR A 20 -0.77 23.91 27.10
CA THR A 20 0.18 24.81 27.78
C THR A 20 0.32 26.16 27.08
N HIS A 21 -0.14 26.27 25.84
CA HIS A 21 -0.08 27.51 25.07
C HIS A 21 -1.28 28.40 25.42
N PRO A 22 -1.09 29.63 25.96
CA PRO A 22 -2.19 30.45 26.48
C PRO A 22 -3.29 30.72 25.45
N ALA A 23 -2.92 31.17 24.24
CA ALA A 23 -3.89 31.43 23.18
C ALA A 23 -4.69 30.19 22.77
N LEU A 24 -4.09 28.99 22.83
CA LEU A 24 -4.77 27.74 22.51
C LEU A 24 -5.76 27.37 23.63
N ALA A 25 -5.35 27.52 24.89
CA ALA A 25 -6.20 27.27 26.03
C ALA A 25 -7.43 28.20 26.03
N GLU A 26 -7.22 29.50 25.80
CA GLU A 26 -8.31 30.48 25.68
C GLU A 26 -9.24 30.16 24.51
N THR A 27 -8.70 29.75 23.36
CA THR A 27 -9.49 29.32 22.19
C THR A 27 -10.35 28.11 22.51
N ILE A 28 -9.78 27.09 23.13
CA ILE A 28 -10.52 25.87 23.53
C ILE A 28 -11.64 26.25 24.50
N THR A 29 -11.36 27.05 25.53
CA THR A 29 -12.39 27.53 26.46
C THR A 29 -13.49 28.34 25.76
N SER A 30 -13.13 29.22 24.81
CA SER A 30 -14.10 29.98 24.00
C SER A 30 -15.02 29.06 23.20
N MET A 31 -14.46 28.07 22.52
CA MET A 31 -15.21 27.07 21.74
C MET A 31 -16.12 26.20 22.63
N GLU A 32 -15.59 25.68 23.74
CA GLU A 32 -16.33 24.86 24.71
C GLU A 32 -17.47 25.64 25.38
N SER A 33 -17.26 26.93 25.67
CA SER A 33 -18.31 27.81 26.22
C SER A 33 -19.52 27.97 25.28
N ARG A 34 -19.32 27.69 23.99
CA ARG A 34 -20.36 27.72 22.95
C ARG A 34 -20.86 26.33 22.57
N GLY A 35 -20.50 25.32 23.37
CA GLY A 35 -21.00 23.95 23.24
C GLY A 35 -20.22 23.07 22.26
N ILE A 36 -19.05 23.48 21.80
CA ILE A 36 -18.20 22.67 20.92
C ILE A 36 -17.24 21.82 21.76
N GLU A 37 -17.39 20.50 21.72
CA GLU A 37 -16.51 19.59 22.45
C GLU A 37 -15.21 19.35 21.70
N MET A 38 -14.09 19.37 22.42
CA MET A 38 -12.76 19.15 21.87
C MET A 38 -11.90 18.27 22.79
N VAL A 39 -10.97 17.53 22.19
CA VAL A 39 -9.96 16.75 22.92
C VAL A 39 -8.58 17.20 22.47
N TYR A 40 -7.86 17.87 23.38
CA TYR A 40 -6.45 18.18 23.19
C TYR A 40 -5.58 17.07 23.77
N GLY A 41 -4.54 16.67 23.03
CA GLY A 41 -3.71 15.56 23.45
C GLY A 41 -2.42 15.41 22.65
N ARG A 42 -1.86 14.21 22.76
CA ARG A 42 -0.68 13.76 22.04
C ARG A 42 -1.03 12.46 21.32
N TRP A 43 -0.73 12.42 20.02
CA TRP A 43 -0.90 11.20 19.24
C TRP A 43 0.21 10.20 19.60
N LEU A 44 -0.18 8.97 19.92
CA LEU A 44 0.69 7.87 20.35
C LEU A 44 1.42 7.22 19.17
N ILE A 45 2.13 8.05 18.41
CA ILE A 45 3.03 7.64 17.33
C ILE A 45 4.43 8.22 17.56
N GLU A 46 5.41 7.78 16.76
CA GLU A 46 6.75 8.35 16.78
C GLU A 46 6.72 9.87 16.57
N GLY A 47 7.50 10.61 17.37
CA GLY A 47 7.51 12.07 17.38
C GLY A 47 6.46 12.72 18.29
N ALA A 48 5.44 11.96 18.74
CA ALA A 48 4.46 12.41 19.74
C ALA A 48 3.84 13.81 19.44
N PRO A 49 3.29 14.04 18.23
CA PRO A 49 2.76 15.35 17.87
C PRO A 49 1.54 15.71 18.73
N ARG A 50 1.36 17.01 18.97
CA ARG A 50 0.15 17.54 19.61
C ARG A 50 -1.02 17.46 18.63
N VAL A 51 -2.17 17.05 19.13
CA VAL A 51 -3.42 16.94 18.36
C VAL A 51 -4.55 17.65 19.09
N LEU A 52 -5.48 18.20 18.31
CA LEU A 52 -6.75 18.73 18.78
C LEU A 52 -7.85 18.08 17.94
N LEU A 53 -8.65 17.21 18.55
CA LEU A 53 -9.78 16.55 17.91
C LEU A 53 -11.05 17.34 18.25
N ILE A 54 -11.76 17.81 17.24
CA ILE A 54 -13.04 18.51 17.40
C ILE A 54 -14.15 17.47 17.22
N ASP A 55 -15.06 17.33 18.20
CA ASP A 55 -16.23 16.46 18.05
C ASP A 55 -17.24 17.13 17.13
N THR A 56 -17.26 16.71 15.87
CA THR A 56 -18.15 17.24 14.85
C THR A 56 -19.62 17.11 15.22
N LYS A 57 -20.01 16.11 16.04
CA LYS A 57 -21.40 15.92 16.50
C LYS A 57 -21.96 17.17 17.19
N THR A 58 -21.10 17.92 17.87
CA THR A 58 -21.49 19.17 18.55
C THR A 58 -21.80 20.31 17.57
N GLY A 59 -21.29 20.24 16.33
CA GLY A 59 -21.55 21.21 15.27
C GLY A 59 -22.78 20.91 14.42
N TYR A 60 -23.38 19.72 14.50
CA TYR A 60 -24.50 19.33 13.63
C TYR A 60 -25.76 20.19 13.80
N ASN A 61 -25.94 20.82 14.96
CA ASN A 61 -27.05 21.75 15.20
C ASN A 61 -27.02 22.99 14.29
N PHE A 62 -25.85 23.31 13.72
CA PHE A 62 -25.65 24.44 12.81
C PHE A 62 -25.64 24.03 11.33
N LEU A 63 -25.79 22.74 11.01
CA LEU A 63 -25.58 22.21 9.67
C LEU A 63 -26.44 22.92 8.60
N ASP A 64 -27.72 23.13 8.86
CA ASP A 64 -28.64 23.75 7.90
C ASP A 64 -28.25 25.21 7.62
N GLU A 65 -27.85 25.96 8.65
CA GLU A 65 -27.34 27.32 8.50
C GLU A 65 -26.04 27.34 7.69
N TRP A 66 -25.11 26.45 8.03
CA TRP A 66 -23.80 26.38 7.38
C TRP A 66 -23.88 25.91 5.92
N LYS A 67 -24.84 25.05 5.56
CA LYS A 67 -25.11 24.73 4.15
C LYS A 67 -25.55 25.97 3.36
N GLY A 68 -26.44 26.78 3.94
CA GLY A 68 -26.89 28.04 3.33
C GLY A 68 -25.76 29.06 3.19
N ASP A 69 -24.96 29.23 4.24
CA ASP A 69 -23.78 30.13 4.21
C ASP A 69 -22.74 29.66 3.20
N LEU A 70 -22.49 28.35 3.09
CA LEU A 70 -21.49 27.80 2.17
C LEU A 70 -21.88 28.03 0.71
N TRP A 71 -23.17 27.87 0.39
CA TRP A 71 -23.71 28.23 -0.92
C TRP A 71 -23.50 29.72 -1.22
N ASN A 72 -23.82 30.61 -0.28
CA ASN A 72 -23.65 32.05 -0.46
C ASN A 72 -22.18 32.48 -0.55
N THR A 73 -21.29 31.78 0.15
CA THR A 73 -19.87 32.11 0.24
C THR A 73 -19.08 31.60 -0.96
N ALA A 74 -19.35 30.35 -1.40
CA ALA A 74 -18.52 29.64 -2.38
C ALA A 74 -19.30 28.97 -3.52
N GLY A 75 -20.64 29.04 -3.52
CA GLY A 75 -21.47 28.42 -4.57
C GLY A 75 -21.44 26.89 -4.55
N ILE A 76 -21.14 26.28 -3.39
CA ILE A 76 -21.02 24.83 -3.24
C ILE A 76 -22.38 24.25 -2.82
N PRO A 77 -23.01 23.39 -3.65
CA PRO A 77 -24.25 22.72 -3.27
C PRO A 77 -23.95 21.59 -2.26
N VAL A 78 -24.87 21.32 -1.32
CA VAL A 78 -24.73 20.22 -0.35
C VAL A 78 -26.02 19.41 -0.28
N PRO A 79 -26.10 18.25 -0.96
CA PRO A 79 -27.28 17.39 -0.90
C PRO A 79 -27.55 16.89 0.52
N PRO A 80 -28.82 16.80 0.97
CA PRO A 80 -29.13 16.41 2.35
C PRO A 80 -28.68 14.99 2.71
N GLY A 81 -28.71 14.06 1.75
CA GLY A 81 -28.41 12.64 1.97
C GLY A 81 -26.93 12.24 1.90
N ASP A 82 -26.00 13.18 1.72
CA ASP A 82 -24.57 12.86 1.66
C ASP A 82 -23.90 13.13 3.02
N GLU A 83 -23.84 12.10 3.87
CA GLU A 83 -23.25 12.18 5.21
C GLU A 83 -21.77 12.60 5.19
N GLU A 84 -20.99 12.12 4.23
CA GLU A 84 -19.56 12.46 4.11
C GLU A 84 -19.37 13.95 3.80
N THR A 85 -20.22 14.50 2.93
CA THR A 85 -20.20 15.93 2.63
C THR A 85 -20.71 16.74 3.82
N ASN A 86 -21.76 16.28 4.52
CA ASN A 86 -22.24 16.92 5.73
C ASN A 86 -21.13 17.00 6.79
N GLU A 87 -20.40 15.92 6.99
CA GLU A 87 -19.27 15.84 7.92
C GLU A 87 -18.16 16.83 7.53
N ALA A 88 -17.78 16.87 6.25
CA ALA A 88 -16.78 17.81 5.73
C ALA A 88 -17.21 19.28 5.94
N VAL A 89 -18.49 19.58 5.77
CA VAL A 89 -19.05 20.92 6.02
C VAL A 89 -18.94 21.27 7.50
N VAL A 90 -19.45 20.42 8.38
CA VAL A 90 -19.39 20.63 9.84
C VAL A 90 -17.94 20.83 10.30
N PHE A 91 -17.05 19.92 9.90
CA PHE A 91 -15.65 20.00 10.25
C PHE A 91 -14.99 21.27 9.72
N GLY A 92 -15.22 21.65 8.46
CA GLY A 92 -14.65 22.86 7.88
C GLY A 92 -15.10 24.15 8.57
N TYR A 93 -16.38 24.25 8.93
CA TYR A 93 -16.90 25.40 9.68
C TYR A 93 -16.32 25.48 11.09
N LEU A 94 -16.24 24.35 11.80
CA LEU A 94 -15.63 24.28 13.14
C LEU A 94 -14.14 24.64 13.10
N VAL A 95 -13.41 24.18 12.09
CA VAL A 95 -11.98 24.53 11.91
C VAL A 95 -11.82 26.01 11.55
N ALA A 96 -12.63 26.55 10.65
CA ALA A 96 -12.60 27.98 10.34
C ALA A 96 -12.94 28.84 11.56
N TRP A 97 -13.89 28.40 12.38
CA TRP A 97 -14.23 29.05 13.64
C TRP A 97 -13.05 29.01 14.62
N PHE A 98 -12.49 27.82 14.86
CA PHE A 98 -11.32 27.63 15.70
C PHE A 98 -10.15 28.52 15.27
N LEU A 99 -9.83 28.56 13.97
CA LEU A 99 -8.74 29.39 13.44
C LEU A 99 -9.02 30.89 13.67
N GLY A 100 -10.27 31.33 13.48
CA GLY A 100 -10.68 32.71 13.75
C GLY A 100 -10.52 33.12 15.22
N GLU A 101 -10.95 32.27 16.14
CA GLU A 101 -10.76 32.47 17.58
C GLU A 101 -9.28 32.41 17.95
N PHE A 102 -8.53 31.44 17.41
CA PHE A 102 -7.10 31.28 17.70
C PHE A 102 -6.30 32.52 17.32
N VAL A 103 -6.50 33.08 16.12
CA VAL A 103 -5.81 34.31 15.71
C VAL A 103 -6.33 35.55 16.41
N ALA A 104 -7.50 35.51 17.07
CA ALA A 104 -7.93 36.59 17.95
C ALA A 104 -7.10 36.64 19.24
N HIS A 105 -6.64 35.48 19.74
CA HIS A 105 -5.80 35.35 20.93
C HIS A 105 -4.28 35.37 20.63
N GLU A 106 -3.83 34.73 19.56
CA GLU A 106 -2.42 34.68 19.14
C GLU A 106 -2.08 35.89 18.26
N LYS A 107 -1.30 36.82 18.81
CA LYS A 107 -0.86 38.06 18.11
C LYS A 107 0.66 38.17 17.95
N GLY A 108 1.42 37.24 18.52
CA GLY A 108 2.88 37.25 18.49
C GLY A 108 3.50 36.47 17.34
N ARG A 109 2.72 35.60 16.67
CA ARG A 109 3.21 34.72 15.61
C ARG A 109 2.27 34.68 14.42
N ALA A 110 2.86 34.60 13.22
CA ALA A 110 2.10 34.26 12.02
C ALA A 110 1.61 32.81 12.09
N VAL A 111 0.37 32.57 11.67
CA VAL A 111 -0.26 31.26 11.70
C VAL A 111 -0.35 30.69 10.28
N VAL A 112 0.11 29.44 10.12
CA VAL A 112 0.01 28.69 8.87
C VAL A 112 -0.98 27.54 9.08
N ALA A 113 -2.05 27.50 8.28
CA ALA A 113 -3.04 26.44 8.28
C ALA A 113 -2.88 25.58 7.01
N HIS A 114 -2.48 24.34 7.19
CA HIS A 114 -2.25 23.39 6.09
C HIS A 114 -3.35 22.33 6.07
N PHE A 115 -4.13 22.33 5.00
CA PHE A 115 -5.26 21.43 4.78
C PHE A 115 -4.88 20.33 3.79
N HIS A 116 -5.25 19.09 4.13
CA HIS A 116 -5.01 17.92 3.29
C HIS A 116 -6.35 17.33 2.86
N GLU A 117 -6.50 17.16 1.54
CA GLU A 117 -7.70 16.66 0.87
C GLU A 117 -8.99 17.49 0.99
N TRP A 118 -9.89 17.27 0.04
CA TRP A 118 -11.15 18.02 -0.07
C TRP A 118 -12.04 17.89 1.18
N LEU A 119 -11.97 16.77 1.90
CA LEU A 119 -12.72 16.53 3.14
C LEU A 119 -12.38 17.56 4.23
N ALA A 120 -11.13 18.02 4.31
CA ALA A 120 -10.72 19.10 5.20
C ALA A 120 -10.76 20.48 4.52
N GLY A 121 -11.10 20.53 3.23
CA GLY A 121 -10.95 21.70 2.38
C GLY A 121 -12.03 22.78 2.54
N VAL A 122 -13.16 22.49 3.21
CA VAL A 122 -14.27 23.46 3.35
C VAL A 122 -13.86 24.72 4.12
N ALA A 123 -12.91 24.63 5.06
CA ALA A 123 -12.44 25.80 5.82
C ALA A 123 -11.72 26.85 4.95
N LEU A 124 -11.12 26.44 3.82
CA LEU A 124 -10.33 27.33 2.95
C LEU A 124 -11.14 28.47 2.31
N PRO A 125 -12.28 28.22 1.63
CA PRO A 125 -13.10 29.33 1.13
C PRO A 125 -13.64 30.21 2.26
N LEU A 126 -13.89 29.65 3.45
CA LEU A 126 -14.38 30.41 4.61
C LEU A 126 -13.30 31.35 5.16
N THR A 127 -12.09 30.85 5.39
CA THR A 127 -10.97 31.64 5.91
C THR A 127 -10.62 32.78 4.96
N LYS A 128 -10.63 32.52 3.65
CA LYS A 128 -10.42 33.54 2.61
C LYS A 128 -11.52 34.59 2.58
N LYS A 129 -12.79 34.17 2.55
CA LYS A 129 -13.93 35.11 2.49
C LYS A 129 -14.02 35.99 3.72
N ARG A 130 -13.76 35.41 4.90
CA ARG A 130 -13.82 36.08 6.20
C ARG A 130 -12.54 36.87 6.53
N ARG A 131 -11.50 36.78 5.68
CA ARG A 131 -10.19 37.42 5.88
C ARG A 131 -9.59 37.09 7.25
N ILE A 132 -9.65 35.81 7.62
CA ILE A 132 -9.00 35.32 8.84
C ILE A 132 -7.49 35.47 8.67
N ASP A 133 -6.80 36.01 9.69
CA ASP A 133 -5.35 36.31 9.66
C ASP A 133 -4.49 35.03 9.77
N VAL A 134 -4.64 34.16 8.79
CA VAL A 134 -3.89 32.91 8.60
C VAL A 134 -3.39 32.82 7.18
N THR A 135 -2.25 32.18 6.98
CA THR A 135 -1.81 31.76 5.65
C THR A 135 -2.17 30.31 5.42
N THR A 136 -2.64 30.00 4.22
CA THR A 136 -3.29 28.71 3.93
C THR A 136 -2.55 27.92 2.86
N ILE A 137 -2.43 26.61 3.10
CA ILE A 137 -1.88 25.65 2.15
C ILE A 137 -2.92 24.56 1.93
N PHE A 138 -3.14 24.19 0.67
CA PHE A 138 -3.96 23.03 0.33
C PHE A 138 -3.10 21.99 -0.39
N THR A 139 -3.07 20.76 0.12
CA THR A 139 -2.50 19.61 -0.58
C THR A 139 -3.61 18.63 -0.95
N THR A 140 -3.84 18.45 -2.24
CA THR A 140 -4.62 17.31 -2.74
C THR A 140 -3.68 16.14 -3.00
N HIS A 141 -4.02 14.97 -2.48
CA HIS A 141 -3.27 13.73 -2.68
C HIS A 141 -3.80 12.95 -3.89
N ALA A 142 -5.00 13.24 -4.36
CA ALA A 142 -5.60 12.70 -5.59
C ALA A 142 -6.74 13.62 -6.01
N THR A 143 -7.06 13.74 -7.30
CA THR A 143 -8.32 14.40 -7.66
C THR A 143 -9.48 13.41 -7.61
N LEU A 144 -10.66 13.90 -7.21
CA LEU A 144 -11.90 13.11 -7.27
C LEU A 144 -12.15 12.62 -8.69
N LEU A 145 -12.21 13.53 -9.65
CA LEU A 145 -12.53 13.20 -11.04
C LEU A 145 -11.53 12.21 -11.65
N GLY A 146 -10.24 12.32 -11.36
CA GLY A 146 -9.25 11.38 -11.88
C GLY A 146 -9.48 9.96 -11.45
N ARG A 147 -9.77 9.74 -10.16
CA ARG A 147 -10.06 8.39 -9.64
C ARG A 147 -11.26 7.76 -10.34
N TYR A 148 -12.32 8.53 -10.57
CA TYR A 148 -13.53 8.04 -11.24
C TYR A 148 -13.36 7.88 -12.75
N LEU A 149 -12.63 8.77 -13.42
CA LEU A 149 -12.39 8.70 -14.85
C LEU A 149 -11.48 7.53 -15.21
N CYS A 150 -10.44 7.26 -14.41
CA CYS A 150 -9.54 6.12 -14.60
C CYS A 150 -10.16 4.77 -14.30
N ALA A 151 -11.14 4.73 -13.38
CA ALA A 151 -11.95 3.53 -13.17
C ALA A 151 -12.84 3.22 -14.39
N GLY A 152 -13.20 4.25 -15.18
CA GLY A 152 -13.90 4.11 -16.45
C GLY A 152 -12.98 3.60 -17.57
N SER A 153 -13.56 2.99 -18.61
CA SER A 153 -12.83 2.57 -19.83
C SER A 153 -12.48 3.78 -20.73
N VAL A 154 -11.89 4.83 -20.16
CA VAL A 154 -11.58 6.08 -20.88
C VAL A 154 -10.06 6.25 -20.94
N ASP A 155 -9.56 6.71 -22.09
CA ASP A 155 -8.18 7.14 -22.19
C ASP A 155 -8.01 8.49 -21.46
N PHE A 156 -7.65 8.41 -20.18
CA PHE A 156 -7.66 9.53 -19.26
C PHE A 156 -6.56 10.56 -19.56
N TYR A 157 -5.29 10.14 -19.48
CA TYR A 157 -4.15 11.06 -19.54
C TYR A 157 -3.97 11.77 -20.88
N ASN A 158 -4.42 11.15 -22.00
CA ASN A 158 -4.35 11.78 -23.32
C ASN A 158 -5.49 12.76 -23.59
N ASN A 159 -6.58 12.70 -22.82
CA ASN A 159 -7.78 13.50 -23.03
C ASN A 159 -8.10 14.48 -21.89
N LEU A 160 -7.19 14.64 -20.91
CA LEU A 160 -7.36 15.49 -19.73
C LEU A 160 -7.89 16.89 -20.05
N GLN A 161 -7.37 17.52 -21.12
CA GLN A 161 -7.76 18.87 -21.53
C GLN A 161 -9.15 18.98 -22.15
N TYR A 162 -9.75 17.86 -22.59
CA TYR A 162 -11.03 17.84 -23.30
C TYR A 162 -12.22 17.49 -22.40
N PHE A 163 -11.99 17.13 -21.13
CA PHE A 163 -13.07 16.83 -20.21
C PHE A 163 -13.83 18.10 -19.79
N ASP A 164 -15.15 18.04 -19.99
CA ASP A 164 -16.08 18.92 -19.29
C ASP A 164 -16.23 18.42 -17.85
N VAL A 165 -15.50 19.06 -16.95
CA VAL A 165 -15.41 18.67 -15.53
C VAL A 165 -16.74 18.73 -14.81
N ASP A 166 -17.60 19.69 -15.15
CA ASP A 166 -18.90 19.88 -14.50
C ASP A 166 -19.86 18.79 -14.97
N ALA A 167 -19.89 18.50 -16.27
CA ALA A 167 -20.67 17.41 -16.83
C ALA A 167 -20.20 16.03 -16.33
N GLU A 168 -18.88 15.78 -16.28
CA GLU A 168 -18.34 14.50 -15.81
C GLU A 168 -18.58 14.29 -14.30
N ALA A 169 -18.51 15.33 -13.48
CA ALA A 169 -18.83 15.26 -12.06
C ALA A 169 -20.35 15.08 -11.84
N GLY A 170 -21.18 15.76 -12.63
CA GLY A 170 -22.64 15.64 -12.62
C GLY A 170 -23.11 14.22 -12.98
N LYS A 171 -22.59 13.64 -14.07
CA LYS A 171 -22.91 12.26 -14.51
C LYS A 171 -22.63 11.21 -13.44
N ARG A 172 -21.67 11.47 -12.55
CA ARG A 172 -21.24 10.55 -11.48
C ARG A 172 -21.86 10.88 -10.13
N GLY A 173 -22.67 11.93 -10.04
CA GLY A 173 -23.29 12.35 -8.78
C GLY A 173 -22.29 12.86 -7.74
N ILE A 174 -21.14 13.37 -8.17
CA ILE A 174 -20.06 13.88 -7.28
C ILE A 174 -19.82 15.39 -7.45
N TYR A 175 -20.70 16.10 -8.15
CA TYR A 175 -20.53 17.52 -8.47
C TYR A 175 -20.31 18.37 -7.21
N HIS A 176 -21.09 18.16 -6.14
CA HIS A 176 -20.92 18.86 -4.88
C HIS A 176 -19.55 18.63 -4.22
N ARG A 177 -19.04 17.40 -4.24
CA ARG A 177 -17.70 17.07 -3.71
C ARG A 177 -16.60 17.69 -4.56
N TYR A 178 -16.74 17.65 -5.88
CA TYR A 178 -15.85 18.32 -6.82
C TYR A 178 -15.82 19.83 -6.60
N CYS A 179 -16.96 20.47 -6.33
CA CYS A 179 -17.01 21.89 -5.99
C CYS A 179 -16.20 22.22 -4.74
N ILE A 180 -16.23 21.37 -3.69
CA ILE A 180 -15.40 21.54 -2.49
C ILE A 180 -13.91 21.44 -2.84
N GLU A 181 -13.51 20.39 -3.56
CA GLU A 181 -12.12 20.18 -3.97
C GLU A 181 -11.57 21.35 -4.79
N ARG A 182 -12.35 21.82 -5.77
CA ARG A 182 -11.99 22.98 -6.60
C ARG A 182 -11.97 24.27 -5.79
N ALA A 183 -12.97 24.51 -4.95
CA ALA A 183 -13.01 25.71 -4.11
C ALA A 183 -11.83 25.76 -3.14
N ALA A 184 -11.47 24.64 -2.50
CA ALA A 184 -10.29 24.50 -1.66
C ALA A 184 -9.01 24.84 -2.43
N ALA A 185 -8.85 24.25 -3.62
CA ALA A 185 -7.71 24.51 -4.49
C ALA A 185 -7.60 25.97 -4.89
N HIS A 186 -8.69 26.68 -5.21
CA HIS A 186 -8.66 28.10 -5.59
C HIS A 186 -8.61 29.07 -4.40
N ALA A 187 -9.07 28.64 -3.23
CA ALA A 187 -9.10 29.46 -2.04
C ALA A 187 -7.72 29.58 -1.39
N ALA A 188 -6.96 28.49 -1.32
CA ALA A 188 -5.66 28.46 -0.63
C ALA A 188 -4.63 29.46 -1.16
N ASP A 189 -3.78 30.00 -0.29
CA ASP A 189 -2.67 30.85 -0.72
C ASP A 189 -1.64 30.06 -1.52
N VAL A 190 -1.37 28.83 -1.08
CA VAL A 190 -0.50 27.87 -1.77
C VAL A 190 -1.26 26.58 -2.05
N PHE A 191 -1.23 26.13 -3.29
CA PHE A 191 -1.82 24.86 -3.72
C PHE A 191 -0.72 23.88 -4.12
N THR A 192 -0.77 22.65 -3.61
CA THR A 192 0.23 21.61 -3.88
C THR A 192 -0.42 20.27 -4.16
N THR A 193 0.32 19.39 -4.83
CA THR A 193 -0.03 17.97 -5.05
C THR A 193 1.11 17.09 -4.58
N VAL A 194 0.92 15.77 -4.58
CA VAL A 194 1.95 14.81 -4.12
C VAL A 194 2.88 14.29 -5.22
N SER A 195 2.58 14.58 -6.49
CA SER A 195 3.43 14.22 -7.63
C SER A 195 3.23 15.17 -8.82
N HIS A 196 4.17 15.13 -9.77
CA HIS A 196 4.08 15.87 -11.02
C HIS A 196 2.93 15.39 -11.92
N ILE A 197 2.61 14.09 -11.91
CA ILE A 197 1.48 13.56 -12.69
C ILE A 197 0.14 14.06 -12.12
N THR A 198 0.00 14.08 -10.80
CA THR A 198 -1.19 14.67 -10.14
C THR A 198 -1.21 16.18 -10.27
N ALA A 199 -0.05 16.85 -10.40
CA ALA A 199 0.00 18.27 -10.67
C ALA A 199 -0.55 18.61 -12.06
N TYR A 200 -0.11 17.85 -13.08
CA TYR A 200 -0.60 17.96 -14.45
C TYR A 200 -2.12 17.73 -14.52
N GLU A 201 -2.61 16.70 -13.83
CA GLU A 201 -4.03 16.43 -13.70
C GLU A 201 -4.81 17.58 -13.04
N SER A 202 -4.32 18.08 -11.90
CA SER A 202 -4.97 19.15 -11.13
C SER A 202 -5.07 20.46 -11.93
N GLU A 203 -4.07 20.78 -12.75
CA GLU A 203 -4.11 21.92 -13.66
C GLU A 203 -5.33 21.87 -14.60
N HIS A 204 -5.67 20.68 -15.09
CA HIS A 204 -6.78 20.48 -16.03
C HIS A 204 -8.12 20.23 -15.34
N LEU A 205 -8.16 19.47 -14.24
CA LEU A 205 -9.41 19.09 -13.57
C LEU A 205 -9.85 20.13 -12.53
N LEU A 206 -8.91 20.69 -11.76
CA LEU A 206 -9.18 21.70 -10.74
C LEU A 206 -8.99 23.12 -11.27
N LYS A 207 -8.53 23.28 -12.51
CA LYS A 207 -8.35 24.58 -13.19
C LYS A 207 -7.41 25.53 -12.44
N ARG A 208 -6.48 24.98 -11.65
CA ARG A 208 -5.39 25.70 -10.98
C ARG A 208 -4.13 24.85 -11.07
N LYS A 209 -3.07 25.41 -11.64
CA LYS A 209 -1.74 24.79 -11.60
C LYS A 209 -1.20 24.83 -10.17
N PRO A 210 -0.75 23.70 -9.59
CA PRO A 210 -0.12 23.71 -8.28
C PRO A 210 1.15 24.56 -8.26
N ASP A 211 1.39 25.20 -7.13
CA ASP A 211 2.58 26.00 -6.82
C ASP A 211 3.83 25.12 -6.59
N GLY A 212 3.62 23.84 -6.26
CA GLY A 212 4.70 22.88 -6.06
C GLY A 212 4.18 21.47 -5.81
N VAL A 213 5.13 20.53 -5.72
CA VAL A 213 4.86 19.13 -5.42
C VAL A 213 5.45 18.82 -4.03
N LEU A 214 4.69 18.11 -3.21
CA LEU A 214 5.06 17.64 -1.88
C LEU A 214 5.09 16.09 -1.88
N PRO A 215 6.19 15.46 -2.35
CA PRO A 215 6.32 14.02 -2.37
C PRO A 215 6.15 13.42 -0.97
N ASN A 216 5.54 12.24 -0.88
CA ASN A 216 5.31 11.59 0.41
C ASN A 216 6.53 10.78 0.84
N GLY A 217 7.15 11.20 1.95
CA GLY A 217 8.28 10.50 2.55
C GLY A 217 7.87 9.30 3.40
N LEU A 218 8.88 8.53 3.77
CA LEU A 218 8.79 7.44 4.73
C LEU A 218 9.81 7.67 5.86
N ASN A 219 9.55 7.13 7.05
CA ASN A 219 10.56 7.07 8.10
C ASN A 219 11.47 5.87 7.81
N VAL A 220 12.68 6.12 7.34
CA VAL A 220 13.62 5.05 6.99
C VAL A 220 14.35 4.58 8.24
N VAL A 221 14.00 3.37 8.69
CA VAL A 221 14.74 2.70 9.77
C VAL A 221 16.04 2.14 9.19
N LYS A 222 17.17 2.77 9.52
CA LYS A 222 18.50 2.29 9.13
C LYS A 222 18.96 1.21 10.10
N PHE A 223 19.35 0.06 9.55
CA PHE A 223 20.03 -0.98 10.31
C PHE A 223 21.48 -0.56 10.62
N SER A 224 21.99 -0.96 11.79
CA SER A 224 23.38 -0.67 12.17
C SER A 224 24.38 -1.41 11.27
N ALA A 225 23.99 -2.55 10.70
CA ALA A 225 24.77 -3.34 9.75
C ALA A 225 24.08 -3.42 8.37
N MET A 226 24.78 -2.95 7.32
CA MET A 226 24.24 -2.96 5.94
C MET A 226 23.88 -4.35 5.39
N HIS A 227 24.33 -5.45 5.99
CA HIS A 227 23.99 -6.80 5.53
C HIS A 227 22.77 -7.41 6.28
N GLU A 228 22.26 -6.73 7.30
CA GLU A 228 21.15 -7.22 8.12
C GLU A 228 19.88 -7.42 7.30
N PHE A 229 19.56 -6.49 6.39
CA PHE A 229 18.39 -6.62 5.52
C PHE A 229 18.47 -7.83 4.58
N GLN A 230 19.68 -8.28 4.20
CA GLN A 230 19.85 -9.49 3.39
C GLN A 230 19.58 -10.77 4.21
N ASN A 231 19.95 -10.76 5.50
CA ASN A 231 19.62 -11.84 6.42
C ASN A 231 18.10 -11.91 6.64
N LEU A 232 17.45 -10.76 6.84
CA LEU A 232 15.99 -10.66 6.94
C LEU A 232 15.30 -11.19 5.68
N HIS A 233 15.77 -10.81 4.48
CA HIS A 233 15.25 -11.38 3.24
C HIS A 233 15.30 -12.91 3.23
N GLN A 234 16.42 -13.52 3.66
CA GLN A 234 16.53 -14.98 3.68
C GLN A 234 15.60 -15.63 4.71
N GLN A 235 15.44 -15.04 5.89
CA GLN A 235 14.53 -15.52 6.94
C GLN A 235 13.07 -15.43 6.49
N SER A 236 12.63 -14.27 6.01
CA SER A 236 11.28 -14.04 5.52
C SER A 236 10.95 -14.88 4.29
N LYS A 237 11.92 -15.06 3.38
CA LYS A 237 11.76 -15.94 2.21
C LYS A 237 11.53 -17.39 2.63
N GLU A 238 12.12 -17.87 3.72
CA GLU A 238 11.89 -19.24 4.18
C GLU A 238 10.46 -19.44 4.69
N LYS A 239 9.85 -18.42 5.32
CA LYS A 239 8.42 -18.46 5.65
C LYS A 239 7.54 -18.52 4.40
N ILE A 240 7.89 -17.80 3.33
CA ILE A 240 7.19 -17.90 2.04
C ILE A 240 7.40 -19.30 1.43
N ASN A 241 8.62 -19.85 1.49
CA ASN A 241 8.90 -21.22 1.03
C ASN A 241 8.01 -22.24 1.75
N ASP A 242 7.82 -22.08 3.07
CA ASP A 242 6.95 -22.93 3.87
C ASP A 242 5.49 -22.86 3.43
N PHE A 243 4.97 -21.65 3.24
CA PHE A 243 3.64 -21.45 2.68
C PHE A 243 3.52 -22.14 1.31
N VAL A 244 4.48 -21.92 0.40
CA VAL A 244 4.47 -22.48 -0.96
C VAL A 244 4.51 -24.00 -0.94
N ARG A 245 5.35 -24.62 -0.11
CA ARG A 245 5.38 -26.09 0.06
C ARG A 245 4.02 -26.65 0.47
N GLY A 246 3.32 -25.96 1.37
CA GLY A 246 1.97 -26.31 1.82
C GLY A 246 0.90 -26.08 0.76
N HIS A 247 0.97 -24.96 0.04
CA HIS A 247 -0.01 -24.60 -0.99
C HIS A 247 0.08 -25.54 -2.21
N PHE A 248 1.30 -25.95 -2.57
CA PHE A 248 1.61 -26.82 -3.70
C PHE A 248 1.82 -28.29 -3.28
N TYR A 249 1.33 -28.71 -2.11
CA TYR A 249 1.45 -30.12 -1.69
C TYR A 249 0.91 -31.08 -2.77
N GLY A 250 1.63 -32.18 -3.00
CA GLY A 250 1.37 -33.12 -4.10
C GLY A 250 1.85 -32.65 -5.48
N HIS A 251 2.22 -31.38 -5.63
CA HIS A 251 2.71 -30.73 -6.86
C HIS A 251 3.99 -29.90 -6.59
N ASN A 252 4.81 -30.30 -5.62
CA ASN A 252 6.10 -29.67 -5.35
C ASN A 252 7.15 -30.16 -6.36
N ASP A 253 6.95 -29.83 -7.64
CA ASP A 253 7.75 -30.28 -8.79
C ASP A 253 8.78 -29.23 -9.27
N PHE A 254 9.01 -28.19 -8.46
CA PHE A 254 9.98 -27.13 -8.70
C PHE A 254 10.85 -26.87 -7.45
N GLU A 255 12.09 -26.46 -7.69
CA GLU A 255 13.09 -26.25 -6.64
C GLU A 255 12.95 -24.84 -6.02
N PRO A 256 12.90 -24.72 -4.68
CA PRO A 256 12.88 -23.41 -4.00
C PRO A 256 14.06 -22.50 -4.36
N GLU A 257 15.22 -23.09 -4.66
CA GLU A 257 16.45 -22.36 -5.03
C GLU A 257 16.35 -21.68 -6.40
N ASN A 258 15.56 -22.27 -7.30
CA ASN A 258 15.24 -21.78 -8.65
C ASN A 258 13.82 -21.19 -8.71
N THR A 259 13.33 -20.68 -7.59
CA THR A 259 12.01 -20.03 -7.49
C THR A 259 12.15 -18.56 -7.12
N LEU A 260 11.45 -17.70 -7.85
CA LEU A 260 11.33 -16.27 -7.58
C LEU A 260 9.91 -15.94 -7.12
N TYR A 261 9.81 -14.96 -6.23
CA TYR A 261 8.55 -14.48 -5.65
C TYR A 261 8.27 -13.09 -6.15
N PHE A 262 7.27 -12.97 -7.01
CA PHE A 262 6.77 -11.69 -7.48
C PHE A 262 5.49 -11.37 -6.73
N PHE A 263 5.20 -10.10 -6.50
CA PHE A 263 3.94 -9.74 -5.88
C PHE A 263 3.40 -8.41 -6.35
N THR A 264 2.08 -8.28 -6.32
CA THR A 264 1.38 -7.00 -6.34
C THR A 264 0.52 -6.90 -5.09
N ALA A 265 0.39 -5.69 -4.54
CA ALA A 265 -0.35 -5.47 -3.30
C ALA A 265 -1.02 -4.09 -3.28
N GLY A 266 -2.12 -3.99 -2.53
CA GLY A 266 -2.78 -2.71 -2.28
C GLY A 266 -4.29 -2.85 -2.13
N ARG A 267 -5.00 -1.72 -2.22
CA ARG A 267 -6.47 -1.72 -2.30
C ARG A 267 -6.92 -2.48 -3.53
N TYR A 268 -8.07 -3.15 -3.44
CA TYR A 268 -8.68 -3.84 -4.57
C TYR A 268 -9.22 -2.83 -5.58
N GLU A 269 -8.34 -2.38 -6.48
CA GLU A 269 -8.68 -1.53 -7.62
C GLU A 269 -8.09 -2.16 -8.90
N TYR A 270 -8.82 -3.12 -9.48
CA TYR A 270 -8.36 -4.00 -10.56
C TYR A 270 -7.62 -3.28 -11.71
N ARG A 271 -8.18 -2.17 -12.22
CA ARG A 271 -7.59 -1.38 -13.31
C ARG A 271 -6.61 -0.31 -12.82
N ASN A 272 -6.97 0.47 -11.81
CA ASN A 272 -6.10 1.56 -11.33
C ASN A 272 -4.76 1.05 -10.83
N LYS A 273 -4.74 -0.10 -10.13
CA LYS A 273 -3.51 -0.78 -9.69
C LYS A 273 -2.86 -1.64 -10.78
N GLY A 274 -3.48 -1.73 -11.96
CA GLY A 274 -2.92 -2.43 -13.12
C GLY A 274 -2.82 -3.94 -12.94
N VAL A 275 -3.72 -4.55 -12.19
CA VAL A 275 -3.73 -6.00 -11.92
C VAL A 275 -4.08 -6.78 -13.18
N ASP A 276 -4.93 -6.20 -14.03
CA ASP A 276 -5.21 -6.66 -15.38
C ASP A 276 -3.92 -6.84 -16.21
N MET A 277 -3.08 -5.79 -16.24
CA MET A 277 -1.82 -5.78 -16.95
C MET A 277 -0.81 -6.75 -16.33
N PHE A 278 -0.79 -6.86 -15.00
CA PHE A 278 0.07 -7.79 -14.28
C PHE A 278 -0.23 -9.25 -14.67
N ILE A 279 -1.49 -9.67 -14.57
CA ILE A 279 -1.89 -11.06 -14.87
C ILE A 279 -1.66 -11.41 -16.35
N GLU A 280 -1.98 -10.49 -17.26
CA GLU A 280 -1.70 -10.66 -18.69
C GLU A 280 -0.19 -10.82 -18.95
N SER A 281 0.63 -9.98 -18.33
CA SER A 281 2.09 -10.03 -18.49
C SER A 281 2.71 -11.29 -17.90
N LEU A 282 2.14 -11.83 -16.81
CA LEU A 282 2.53 -13.12 -16.22
C LEU A 282 2.23 -14.30 -17.16
N ALA A 283 1.11 -14.25 -17.89
CA ALA A 283 0.78 -15.28 -18.87
C ALA A 283 1.77 -15.27 -20.06
N ARG A 284 2.14 -14.08 -20.55
CA ARG A 284 3.19 -13.92 -21.57
C ARG A 284 4.56 -14.36 -21.06
N LEU A 285 4.88 -14.05 -19.79
CA LEU A 285 6.10 -14.52 -19.13
C LEU A 285 6.13 -16.05 -19.05
N ASN A 286 5.02 -16.69 -18.68
CA ASN A 286 4.89 -18.15 -18.65
C ASN A 286 5.22 -18.77 -20.00
N HIS A 287 4.67 -18.21 -21.08
CA HIS A 287 4.97 -18.65 -22.44
C HIS A 287 6.46 -18.49 -22.76
N ARG A 288 7.05 -17.31 -22.51
CA ARG A 288 8.47 -17.05 -22.78
C ARG A 288 9.40 -18.00 -22.02
N LEU A 289 9.14 -18.25 -20.74
CA LEU A 289 9.94 -19.17 -19.92
C LEU A 289 9.83 -20.63 -20.40
N LYS A 290 8.66 -21.05 -20.89
CA LYS A 290 8.48 -22.38 -21.51
C LYS A 290 9.27 -22.49 -22.81
N VAL A 291 9.14 -21.51 -23.70
CA VAL A 291 9.80 -21.52 -25.02
C VAL A 291 11.32 -21.44 -24.89
N SER A 292 11.84 -20.66 -23.95
CA SER A 292 13.29 -20.58 -23.71
C SER A 292 13.86 -21.80 -22.96
N GLY A 293 13.03 -22.75 -22.55
CA GLY A 293 13.46 -23.91 -21.77
C GLY A 293 13.96 -23.54 -20.37
N SER A 294 13.52 -22.40 -19.82
CA SER A 294 13.97 -21.92 -18.52
C SER A 294 13.60 -22.91 -17.42
N LYS A 295 14.55 -23.11 -16.49
CA LYS A 295 14.34 -23.86 -15.24
C LYS A 295 13.77 -23.00 -14.12
N MET A 296 13.74 -21.68 -14.31
CA MET A 296 13.25 -20.75 -13.31
C MET A 296 11.73 -20.91 -13.15
N THR A 297 11.28 -20.94 -11.90
CA THR A 297 9.87 -20.86 -11.54
C THR A 297 9.58 -19.50 -10.91
N VAL A 298 8.47 -18.88 -11.29
CA VAL A 298 7.97 -17.67 -10.63
C VAL A 298 6.68 -18.02 -9.90
N VAL A 299 6.58 -17.71 -8.62
CA VAL A 299 5.30 -17.74 -7.89
C VAL A 299 4.88 -16.29 -7.67
N ALA A 300 3.79 -15.90 -8.32
CA ALA A 300 3.25 -14.55 -8.29
C ALA A 300 2.10 -14.43 -7.30
N PHE A 301 2.24 -13.50 -6.35
CA PHE A 301 1.24 -13.21 -5.33
C PHE A 301 0.42 -11.98 -5.70
N ILE A 302 -0.88 -12.03 -5.41
CA ILE A 302 -1.78 -10.88 -5.47
C ILE A 302 -2.35 -10.70 -4.06
N ILE A 303 -1.97 -9.62 -3.38
CA ILE A 303 -2.40 -9.31 -2.01
C ILE A 303 -3.36 -8.12 -2.06
N MET A 304 -4.65 -8.40 -2.24
CA MET A 304 -5.69 -7.37 -2.40
C MET A 304 -6.98 -7.76 -1.69
N PRO A 305 -7.36 -7.07 -0.59
CA PRO A 305 -8.52 -7.43 0.21
C PRO A 305 -9.81 -7.45 -0.60
N ALA A 306 -10.53 -8.56 -0.55
CA ALA A 306 -11.82 -8.74 -1.21
C ALA A 306 -12.88 -9.20 -0.21
N GLN A 307 -14.15 -9.25 -0.63
CA GLN A 307 -15.19 -9.86 0.18
C GLN A 307 -15.04 -11.38 0.17
N THR A 308 -14.76 -11.95 1.35
CA THR A 308 -14.55 -13.39 1.56
C THR A 308 -15.31 -13.87 2.80
N SER A 309 -15.58 -15.17 2.89
CA SER A 309 -16.18 -15.77 4.10
C SER A 309 -15.13 -16.35 5.06
N SER A 310 -14.16 -17.10 4.54
CA SER A 310 -13.09 -17.73 5.32
C SER A 310 -12.01 -18.31 4.40
N LEU A 311 -10.91 -18.79 4.99
CA LEU A 311 -9.93 -19.62 4.29
C LEU A 311 -10.55 -20.90 3.73
N THR A 312 -10.07 -21.34 2.57
CA THR A 312 -10.47 -22.63 2.01
C THR A 312 -9.98 -23.78 2.89
N VAL A 313 -10.78 -24.85 2.98
CA VAL A 313 -10.36 -26.11 3.65
C VAL A 313 -9.06 -26.62 3.04
N GLU A 314 -8.90 -26.46 1.73
CA GLU A 314 -7.73 -26.91 0.99
C GLU A 314 -6.44 -26.17 1.38
N ALA A 315 -6.52 -24.84 1.57
CA ALA A 315 -5.37 -24.06 2.04
C ALA A 315 -4.93 -24.49 3.45
N LEU A 316 -5.87 -24.67 4.38
CA LEU A 316 -5.59 -25.12 5.75
C LEU A 316 -5.02 -26.56 5.76
N LYS A 317 -5.63 -27.45 4.99
CA LYS A 317 -5.20 -28.85 4.86
C LYS A 317 -3.78 -28.96 4.33
N GLY A 318 -3.43 -28.19 3.29
CA GLY A 318 -2.08 -28.20 2.72
C GLY A 318 -0.99 -27.88 3.74
N GLN A 319 -1.21 -26.83 4.54
CA GLN A 319 -0.29 -26.47 5.62
C GLN A 319 -0.20 -27.55 6.71
N ALA A 320 -1.35 -28.11 7.12
CA ALA A 320 -1.39 -29.17 8.13
C ALA A 320 -0.65 -30.45 7.67
N VAL A 321 -0.79 -30.82 6.40
CA VAL A 321 -0.11 -32.00 5.81
C VAL A 321 1.41 -31.81 5.81
N ILE A 322 1.91 -30.64 5.37
CA ILE A 322 3.34 -30.34 5.37
C ILE A 322 3.90 -30.26 6.80
N LYS A 323 3.19 -29.60 7.71
CA LYS A 323 3.58 -29.55 9.12
C LYS A 323 3.72 -30.95 9.71
N SER A 324 2.73 -31.82 9.49
CA SER A 324 2.76 -33.19 9.99
C SER A 324 3.92 -34.02 9.40
N LEU A 325 4.26 -33.81 8.12
CA LEU A 325 5.43 -34.42 7.50
C LEU A 325 6.72 -33.92 8.16
N ARG A 326 6.87 -32.61 8.35
CA ARG A 326 8.03 -31.99 9.01
C ARG A 326 8.22 -32.54 10.42
N ASP A 327 7.18 -32.52 11.24
CA ASP A 327 7.22 -33.01 12.62
C ASP A 327 7.66 -34.50 12.67
N THR A 328 7.18 -35.30 11.71
CA THR A 328 7.58 -36.72 11.59
C THR A 328 9.05 -36.85 11.19
N VAL A 329 9.54 -36.04 10.26
CA VAL A 329 10.95 -36.05 9.83
C VAL A 329 11.87 -35.62 10.98
N THR A 330 11.53 -34.56 11.72
CA THR A 330 12.30 -34.11 12.88
C THR A 330 12.35 -35.16 13.99
N HIS A 331 11.25 -35.88 14.22
CA HIS A 331 11.25 -37.00 15.15
C HIS A 331 12.21 -38.12 14.72
N ILE A 332 12.19 -38.49 13.44
CA ILE A 332 13.09 -39.50 12.86
C ILE A 332 14.54 -39.02 12.93
N GLU A 333 14.82 -37.75 12.62
CA GLU A 333 16.14 -37.12 12.71
C GLU A 333 16.73 -37.25 14.12
N HIS A 334 15.96 -36.90 15.16
CA HIS A 334 16.41 -37.05 16.55
C HIS A 334 16.68 -38.52 16.92
N ALA A 335 15.83 -39.45 16.46
CA ALA A 335 16.01 -40.87 16.72
C ALA A 335 17.25 -41.44 16.00
N VAL A 336 17.47 -41.05 14.74
CA VAL A 336 18.65 -41.39 13.95
C VAL A 336 19.91 -40.84 14.62
N GLY A 337 19.91 -39.57 15.02
CA GLY A 337 21.05 -38.92 15.69
C GLY A 337 21.42 -39.65 16.99
N LYS A 338 20.43 -40.02 17.80
CA LYS A 338 20.65 -40.82 19.02
C LYS A 338 21.26 -42.19 18.70
N ARG A 339 20.68 -42.94 17.75
CA ARG A 339 21.19 -44.27 17.37
C ARG A 339 22.61 -44.21 16.81
N LEU A 340 22.88 -43.20 15.97
CA LEU A 340 24.21 -42.98 15.40
C LEU A 340 25.24 -42.70 16.50
N PHE A 341 24.91 -41.84 17.46
CA PHE A 341 25.78 -41.52 18.59
C PHE A 341 26.10 -42.77 19.43
N GLU A 342 25.07 -43.50 19.88
CA GLU A 342 25.25 -44.70 20.70
C GLU A 342 26.06 -45.79 19.98
N ARG A 343 25.82 -46.01 18.68
CA ARG A 343 26.57 -46.97 17.88
C ARG A 343 28.02 -46.55 17.66
N SER A 344 28.26 -45.25 17.49
CA SER A 344 29.61 -44.71 17.35
C SER A 344 30.40 -44.83 18.65
N LEU A 345 29.75 -44.68 19.82
CA LEU A 345 30.37 -44.91 21.12
C LEU A 345 30.73 -46.39 21.34
N ALA A 346 29.90 -47.31 20.86
CA ALA A 346 30.09 -48.74 20.99
C ALA A 346 31.04 -49.35 19.94
N TRP A 347 31.57 -48.55 19.01
CA TRP A 347 32.38 -49.04 17.91
C TRP A 347 33.79 -49.42 18.36
N HIS A 348 34.30 -50.54 17.82
CA HIS A 348 35.67 -51.01 18.04
C HIS A 348 36.45 -51.14 16.73
N GLU A 349 37.78 -51.04 16.82
CA GLU A 349 38.67 -51.14 15.67
C GLU A 349 38.51 -52.50 14.96
N GLY A 350 38.15 -52.45 13.67
CA GLY A 350 37.85 -53.63 12.84
C GLY A 350 36.36 -53.87 12.57
N GLU A 351 35.46 -53.14 13.25
CA GLU A 351 34.01 -53.20 12.97
C GLU A 351 33.59 -52.24 11.85
N ASN A 352 32.48 -52.57 11.18
CA ASN A 352 31.88 -51.69 10.17
C ASN A 352 31.25 -50.46 10.82
N LEU A 353 31.22 -49.34 10.09
CA LEU A 353 30.48 -48.14 10.50
C LEU A 353 28.97 -48.43 10.60
N PRO A 354 28.21 -47.68 11.42
CA PRO A 354 26.76 -47.81 11.50
C PRO A 354 26.08 -47.66 10.13
N ASP A 355 25.32 -48.66 9.70
CA ASP A 355 24.68 -48.70 8.39
C ASP A 355 23.22 -48.18 8.44
N GLU A 356 22.63 -47.83 7.30
CA GLU A 356 21.28 -47.26 7.17
C GLU A 356 20.21 -48.09 7.89
N LYS A 357 20.35 -49.42 7.87
CA LYS A 357 19.43 -50.37 8.52
C LYS A 357 19.44 -50.26 10.04
N ASP A 358 20.57 -49.85 10.62
CA ASP A 358 20.72 -49.62 12.05
C ASP A 358 20.19 -48.24 12.47
N LEU A 359 20.14 -47.31 11.52
CA LEU A 359 19.80 -45.91 11.76
C LEU A 359 18.33 -45.59 11.57
N ILE A 360 17.61 -46.24 10.65
CA ILE A 360 16.18 -46.01 10.40
C ILE A 360 15.37 -47.27 10.70
N SER A 361 14.55 -47.25 11.75
CA SER A 361 13.76 -48.41 12.16
C SER A 361 12.56 -48.69 11.24
N GLY A 362 12.00 -49.89 11.34
CA GLY A 362 10.75 -50.24 10.65
C GLY A 362 9.58 -49.34 11.04
N ALA A 363 9.50 -48.90 12.31
CA ALA A 363 8.47 -47.97 12.78
C ALA A 363 8.61 -46.59 12.11
N ASP A 364 9.83 -46.08 11.99
CA ASP A 364 10.13 -44.81 11.30
C ASP A 364 9.68 -44.86 9.84
N ARG A 365 10.00 -45.96 9.15
CA ARG A 365 9.58 -46.20 7.75
C ARG A 365 8.06 -46.21 7.61
N VAL A 366 7.33 -46.82 8.55
CA VAL A 366 5.86 -46.86 8.54
C VAL A 366 5.26 -45.47 8.79
N MET A 367 5.78 -44.72 9.76
CA MET A 367 5.31 -43.35 10.04
C MET A 367 5.54 -42.43 8.84
N LEU A 368 6.76 -42.45 8.27
CA LEU A 368 7.09 -41.66 7.09
C LEU A 368 6.17 -42.03 5.91
N ARG A 369 5.99 -43.33 5.63
CA ARG A 369 5.12 -43.81 4.56
C ARG A 369 3.67 -43.32 4.73
N ARG A 370 3.13 -43.32 5.95
CA ARG A 370 1.79 -42.75 6.24
C ARG A 370 1.70 -41.27 5.87
N ARG A 371 2.73 -40.47 6.18
CA ARG A 371 2.76 -39.04 5.79
C ARG A 371 2.87 -38.86 4.28
N LEU A 372 3.67 -39.68 3.59
CA LEU A 372 3.77 -39.66 2.13
C LEU A 372 2.44 -39.99 1.43
N PHE A 373 1.61 -40.87 2.01
CA PHE A 373 0.26 -41.11 1.48
C PHE A 373 -0.65 -39.89 1.61
N ALA A 374 -0.53 -39.11 2.68
CA ALA A 374 -1.30 -37.87 2.87
C ALA A 374 -0.88 -36.73 1.92
N MET A 375 0.32 -36.81 1.35
CA MET A 375 0.82 -35.85 0.34
C MET A 375 0.15 -36.01 -1.03
N LYS A 376 -0.56 -37.12 -1.29
CA LYS A 376 -1.21 -37.35 -2.58
C LYS A 376 -2.37 -36.37 -2.79
N ARG A 377 -2.37 -35.72 -3.95
CA ARG A 377 -3.40 -34.78 -4.39
C ARG A 377 -3.80 -35.08 -5.82
N LEU A 378 -5.10 -34.99 -6.14
CA LEU A 378 -5.64 -35.22 -7.48
C LEU A 378 -6.04 -33.92 -8.21
N THR A 379 -6.20 -32.83 -7.46
CA THR A 379 -6.58 -31.52 -7.98
C THR A 379 -5.35 -30.62 -8.10
N LEU A 380 -5.37 -29.69 -9.05
CA LEU A 380 -4.30 -28.69 -9.16
C LEU A 380 -4.24 -27.78 -7.91
N PRO A 381 -3.07 -27.21 -7.59
CA PRO A 381 -2.93 -26.18 -6.55
C PRO A 381 -3.86 -25.00 -6.82
N PRO A 382 -4.60 -24.50 -5.82
CA PRO A 382 -5.64 -23.51 -6.06
C PRO A 382 -5.02 -22.16 -6.42
N ILE A 383 -5.74 -21.36 -7.21
CA ILE A 383 -5.30 -20.00 -7.58
C ILE A 383 -5.66 -18.95 -6.51
N VAL A 384 -6.47 -19.31 -5.52
CA VAL A 384 -6.96 -18.44 -4.44
C VAL A 384 -6.95 -19.17 -3.10
N THR A 385 -6.66 -18.46 -2.00
CA THR A 385 -6.56 -19.05 -0.65
C THR A 385 -7.88 -19.05 0.13
N HIS A 386 -8.85 -18.20 -0.26
CA HIS A 386 -10.11 -17.97 0.45
C HIS A 386 -11.34 -18.38 -0.37
N ASN A 387 -12.45 -18.59 0.34
CA ASN A 387 -13.78 -18.68 -0.25
C ASN A 387 -14.27 -17.26 -0.56
N MET A 388 -14.33 -16.90 -1.84
CA MET A 388 -14.79 -15.58 -2.29
C MET A 388 -16.32 -15.47 -2.17
N ALA A 389 -16.80 -14.30 -1.76
CA ALA A 389 -18.25 -14.04 -1.69
C ALA A 389 -18.88 -14.02 -3.09
N ASN A 390 -18.19 -13.44 -4.08
CA ASN A 390 -18.60 -13.47 -5.49
C ASN A 390 -17.46 -13.95 -6.39
N ASP A 391 -17.14 -15.24 -6.29
CA ASP A 391 -16.09 -15.90 -7.07
C ASP A 391 -16.27 -15.77 -8.60
N ARG A 392 -17.53 -15.85 -9.07
CA ARG A 392 -17.85 -15.90 -10.51
C ARG A 392 -17.62 -14.58 -11.20
N ASP A 393 -17.92 -13.46 -10.55
CA ASP A 393 -17.79 -12.13 -11.16
C ASP A 393 -16.53 -11.39 -10.72
N ASP A 394 -15.71 -12.00 -9.85
CA ASP A 394 -14.45 -11.43 -9.39
C ASP A 394 -13.50 -11.14 -10.58
N PRO A 395 -13.11 -9.88 -10.81
CA PRO A 395 -12.29 -9.50 -11.96
C PRO A 395 -10.91 -10.18 -11.99
N ILE A 396 -10.27 -10.35 -10.83
CA ILE A 396 -8.95 -10.97 -10.71
C ILE A 396 -9.05 -12.45 -11.09
N LEU A 397 -9.98 -13.20 -10.48
CA LEU A 397 -10.17 -14.62 -10.77
C LEU A 397 -10.59 -14.86 -12.22
N ASN A 398 -11.47 -14.02 -12.76
CA ASN A 398 -11.88 -14.12 -14.16
C ASN A 398 -10.72 -13.86 -15.12
N GLN A 399 -9.86 -12.90 -14.81
CA GLN A 399 -8.66 -12.65 -15.59
C GLN A 399 -7.70 -13.84 -15.54
N ILE A 400 -7.45 -14.43 -14.36
CA ILE A 400 -6.62 -15.63 -14.19
C ILE A 400 -7.17 -16.80 -15.02
N ARG A 401 -8.49 -17.02 -14.97
CA ARG A 401 -9.18 -18.05 -15.76
C ARG A 401 -9.05 -17.80 -17.25
N ARG A 402 -9.24 -16.55 -17.69
CA ARG A 402 -9.14 -16.14 -19.09
C ARG A 402 -7.76 -16.43 -19.68
N VAL A 403 -6.70 -16.15 -18.92
CA VAL A 403 -5.31 -16.40 -19.36
C VAL A 403 -4.81 -17.82 -19.03
N GLN A 404 -5.67 -18.65 -18.42
CA GLN A 404 -5.42 -20.06 -18.12
C GLN A 404 -4.20 -20.34 -17.23
N LEU A 405 -3.91 -19.45 -16.27
CA LEU A 405 -2.88 -19.69 -15.25
C LEU A 405 -3.46 -20.50 -14.09
N PHE A 406 -3.54 -21.83 -14.25
CA PHE A 406 -4.15 -22.75 -13.28
C PHE A 406 -3.15 -23.54 -12.43
N ASN A 407 -1.90 -23.08 -12.36
CA ASN A 407 -0.83 -23.74 -11.61
C ASN A 407 -0.55 -25.17 -12.10
N HIS A 408 -0.63 -25.42 -13.40
CA HIS A 408 -0.30 -26.73 -13.97
C HIS A 408 1.19 -27.05 -13.74
N PRO A 409 1.60 -28.32 -13.57
CA PRO A 409 3.02 -28.72 -13.50
C PRO A 409 3.90 -28.08 -14.57
N SER A 410 3.40 -28.01 -15.81
CA SER A 410 4.10 -27.40 -16.94
C SER A 410 4.26 -25.88 -16.85
N ASP A 411 3.45 -25.18 -16.03
CA ASP A 411 3.55 -23.73 -15.90
C ASP A 411 4.83 -23.33 -15.19
N ARG A 412 5.60 -22.42 -15.80
CA ARG A 412 6.78 -21.81 -15.18
C ARG A 412 6.42 -20.61 -14.31
N VAL A 413 5.22 -20.06 -14.50
CA VAL A 413 4.64 -19.03 -13.61
C VAL A 413 3.44 -19.63 -12.90
N LYS A 414 3.50 -19.64 -11.57
CA LYS A 414 2.41 -20.01 -10.67
C LYS A 414 1.77 -18.74 -10.10
N ILE A 415 0.50 -18.81 -9.71
CA ILE A 415 -0.26 -17.69 -9.18
C ILE A 415 -0.97 -18.05 -7.87
N VAL A 416 -0.95 -17.10 -6.94
CA VAL A 416 -1.62 -17.18 -5.64
C VAL A 416 -2.31 -15.85 -5.35
N PHE A 417 -3.63 -15.84 -5.44
CA PHE A 417 -4.45 -14.73 -4.97
C PHE A 417 -4.77 -14.88 -3.48
N HIS A 418 -4.30 -13.93 -2.68
CA HIS A 418 -4.58 -13.85 -1.25
C HIS A 418 -5.46 -12.60 -0.98
N PRO A 419 -6.80 -12.76 -0.97
CA PRO A 419 -7.77 -11.67 -0.88
C PRO A 419 -7.97 -11.09 0.54
N GLU A 420 -6.92 -11.02 1.34
CA GLU A 420 -6.93 -10.47 2.71
C GLU A 420 -5.66 -9.66 2.95
N PHE A 421 -5.68 -8.75 3.93
CA PHE A 421 -4.44 -8.16 4.41
C PHE A 421 -3.58 -9.22 5.12
N LEU A 422 -2.26 -9.12 4.94
CA LEU A 422 -1.32 -10.00 5.62
C LEU A 422 -1.26 -9.67 7.11
N ASN A 423 -1.24 -10.72 7.92
CA ASN A 423 -1.19 -10.64 9.38
C ASN A 423 -0.46 -11.88 9.89
N SER A 424 0.50 -11.69 10.80
CA SER A 424 1.22 -12.76 11.48
C SER A 424 0.33 -13.80 12.18
N ALA A 425 -0.90 -13.44 12.54
CA ALA A 425 -1.89 -14.35 13.11
C ALA A 425 -2.58 -15.27 12.08
N ASN A 426 -2.40 -15.05 10.77
CA ASN A 426 -3.03 -15.86 9.72
C ASN A 426 -2.47 -17.30 9.74
N PRO A 427 -3.33 -18.34 9.80
CA PRO A 427 -2.88 -19.72 9.95
C PRO A 427 -2.25 -20.32 8.68
N VAL A 428 -2.40 -19.68 7.52
CA VAL A 428 -1.89 -20.16 6.24
C VAL A 428 -0.61 -19.43 5.84
N LEU A 429 -0.58 -18.10 5.95
CA LEU A 429 0.59 -17.28 5.67
C LEU A 429 0.85 -16.35 6.87
N PRO A 430 1.51 -16.85 7.94
CA PRO A 430 1.71 -16.14 9.20
C PRO A 430 2.86 -15.11 9.07
N MET A 431 2.61 -14.06 8.31
CA MET A 431 3.56 -12.97 8.06
C MET A 431 2.84 -11.64 8.10
N ASP A 432 3.49 -10.63 8.68
CA ASP A 432 3.08 -9.24 8.49
C ASP A 432 3.52 -8.75 7.09
N TYR A 433 2.92 -7.67 6.62
CA TYR A 433 3.12 -7.20 5.25
C TYR A 433 4.58 -6.83 4.94
N ASP A 434 5.27 -6.13 5.83
CA ASP A 434 6.68 -5.75 5.67
C ASP A 434 7.60 -6.97 5.64
N GLU A 435 7.33 -7.98 6.48
CA GLU A 435 8.04 -9.24 6.48
C GLU A 435 7.85 -9.96 5.13
N PHE A 436 6.62 -10.03 4.63
CA PHE A 436 6.34 -10.64 3.33
C PHE A 436 7.09 -9.94 2.20
N VAL A 437 7.02 -8.60 2.12
CA VAL A 437 7.72 -7.80 1.11
C VAL A 437 9.21 -8.15 1.12
N ARG A 438 9.87 -8.14 2.28
CA ARG A 438 11.30 -8.50 2.43
C ARG A 438 11.62 -9.90 1.91
N GLY A 439 10.72 -10.86 2.10
CA GLY A 439 10.89 -12.24 1.63
C GLY A 439 10.75 -12.39 0.11
N THR A 440 10.09 -11.45 -0.57
CA THR A 440 9.90 -11.49 -2.02
C THR A 440 11.16 -11.09 -2.80
N HIS A 441 11.09 -11.22 -4.12
CA HIS A 441 12.20 -10.89 -5.03
C HIS A 441 11.92 -9.64 -5.88
N LEU A 442 10.66 -9.38 -6.21
CA LEU A 442 10.26 -8.27 -7.07
C LEU A 442 8.82 -7.85 -6.76
N GLY A 443 8.62 -6.56 -6.42
CA GLY A 443 7.29 -5.95 -6.41
C GLY A 443 6.88 -5.51 -7.82
N VAL A 444 5.64 -5.72 -8.22
CA VAL A 444 5.14 -5.37 -9.56
C VAL A 444 3.86 -4.55 -9.41
N PHE A 445 3.98 -3.25 -9.65
CA PHE A 445 2.94 -2.25 -9.44
C PHE A 445 2.71 -1.47 -10.72
N SER A 446 2.08 -2.13 -11.69
CA SER A 446 1.82 -1.57 -13.01
C SER A 446 0.66 -0.58 -13.04
N SER A 447 0.57 0.32 -12.07
CA SER A 447 -0.57 1.21 -11.86
C SER A 447 -0.89 2.09 -13.07
N TYR A 448 -2.19 2.26 -13.33
CA TYR A 448 -2.72 3.25 -14.28
C TYR A 448 -3.02 4.57 -13.58
N TYR A 449 -3.62 4.54 -12.38
CA TYR A 449 -3.89 5.73 -11.57
C TYR A 449 -3.32 5.53 -10.17
N GLU A 450 -2.20 6.19 -9.89
CA GLU A 450 -1.52 6.12 -8.61
C GLU A 450 -0.87 7.47 -8.30
N PRO A 451 -1.55 8.34 -7.54
CA PRO A 451 -1.07 9.70 -7.31
C PRO A 451 0.31 9.80 -6.68
N TRP A 452 0.65 8.84 -5.80
CA TRP A 452 1.99 8.67 -5.25
C TRP A 452 2.51 7.26 -5.55
N GLY A 453 2.23 6.28 -4.70
CA GLY A 453 2.78 4.93 -4.83
C GLY A 453 3.60 4.55 -3.61
N TYR A 454 2.93 4.39 -2.48
CA TYR A 454 3.57 3.94 -1.24
C TYR A 454 4.17 2.54 -1.37
N THR A 455 3.47 1.61 -2.02
CA THR A 455 3.87 0.22 -2.17
C THR A 455 5.24 0.04 -2.84
N PRO A 456 5.55 0.66 -4.01
CA PRO A 456 6.90 0.64 -4.56
C PRO A 456 7.93 1.44 -3.74
N ALA A 457 7.53 2.50 -3.04
CA ALA A 457 8.41 3.25 -2.15
C ALA A 457 8.85 2.41 -0.94
N GLU A 458 7.91 1.70 -0.30
CA GLU A 458 8.16 0.75 0.79
C GLU A 458 9.06 -0.39 0.33
N CYS A 459 8.83 -0.95 -0.86
CA CYS A 459 9.73 -1.95 -1.46
C CYS A 459 11.16 -1.43 -1.53
N THR A 460 11.32 -0.19 -2.00
CA THR A 460 12.64 0.45 -2.13
C THR A 460 13.32 0.63 -0.77
N VAL A 461 12.58 1.10 0.24
CA VAL A 461 13.05 1.23 1.62
C VAL A 461 13.45 -0.14 2.21
N MET A 462 12.78 -1.22 1.83
CA MET A 462 13.09 -2.58 2.27
C MET A 462 14.16 -3.28 1.42
N GLY A 463 14.74 -2.60 0.42
CA GLY A 463 15.77 -3.17 -0.46
C GLY A 463 15.24 -4.18 -1.48
N VAL A 464 13.94 -4.12 -1.80
CA VAL A 464 13.26 -5.00 -2.76
C VAL A 464 13.05 -4.26 -4.08
N PRO A 465 13.60 -4.74 -5.21
CA PRO A 465 13.37 -4.16 -6.52
C PRO A 465 11.88 -4.07 -6.83
N SER A 466 11.48 -3.06 -7.58
CA SER A 466 10.08 -2.88 -7.97
C SER A 466 9.93 -2.45 -9.43
N ILE A 467 8.85 -2.91 -10.05
CA ILE A 467 8.36 -2.38 -11.32
C ILE A 467 7.21 -1.40 -11.01
N THR A 468 7.28 -0.20 -11.56
CA THR A 468 6.25 0.85 -11.48
C THR A 468 5.96 1.40 -12.88
N THR A 469 5.24 2.53 -12.98
CA THR A 469 4.86 3.14 -14.26
C THR A 469 5.17 4.63 -14.28
N ASN A 470 5.33 5.21 -15.46
CA ASN A 470 5.43 6.66 -15.64
C ASN A 470 4.07 7.40 -15.51
N LEU A 471 3.04 6.71 -14.99
CA LEU A 471 1.77 7.28 -14.56
C LEU A 471 1.59 7.22 -13.02
N SER A 472 2.52 6.58 -12.32
CA SER A 472 2.61 6.57 -10.86
C SER A 472 3.46 7.76 -10.40
N GLY A 473 3.03 8.44 -9.34
CA GLY A 473 3.78 9.55 -8.75
C GLY A 473 5.20 9.17 -8.32
N PHE A 474 5.38 7.97 -7.77
CA PHE A 474 6.66 7.39 -7.40
C PHE A 474 7.50 7.12 -8.66
N GLY A 475 6.89 6.56 -9.71
CA GLY A 475 7.58 6.33 -10.98
C GLY A 475 8.11 7.63 -11.59
N CYS A 476 7.27 8.66 -11.69
CA CYS A 476 7.69 9.99 -12.17
C CYS A 476 8.82 10.58 -11.30
N TYR A 477 8.69 10.50 -9.98
CA TYR A 477 9.71 11.01 -9.05
C TYR A 477 11.07 10.32 -9.24
N MET A 478 11.07 8.99 -9.41
CA MET A 478 12.31 8.22 -9.61
C MET A 478 12.91 8.43 -11.00
N GLU A 479 12.08 8.61 -12.03
CA GLU A 479 12.51 8.92 -13.40
C GLU A 479 13.28 10.25 -13.48
N GLU A 480 12.82 11.26 -12.73
CA GLU A 480 13.48 12.57 -12.69
C GLU A 480 14.79 12.56 -11.88
N LEU A 481 14.90 11.69 -10.89
CA LEU A 481 16.05 11.67 -9.97
C LEU A 481 17.20 10.77 -10.40
N ILE A 482 16.92 9.72 -11.17
CA ILE A 482 17.88 8.63 -11.42
C ILE A 482 18.00 8.37 -12.92
N GLU A 483 19.17 8.68 -13.46
CA GLU A 483 19.57 8.20 -14.78
C GLU A 483 19.69 6.66 -14.75
N ASN A 484 19.00 5.97 -15.66
CA ASN A 484 18.96 4.51 -15.75
C ASN A 484 18.45 3.80 -14.47
N ALA A 485 17.26 4.18 -14.00
CA ALA A 485 16.60 3.65 -12.80
C ALA A 485 16.62 2.10 -12.67
N SER A 486 16.61 1.35 -13.78
CA SER A 486 16.64 -0.12 -13.79
C SER A 486 17.90 -0.72 -13.17
N ASP A 487 19.05 -0.03 -13.27
CA ASP A 487 20.31 -0.48 -12.67
C ASP A 487 20.29 -0.45 -11.15
N TYR A 488 19.41 0.39 -10.59
CA TYR A 488 19.12 0.49 -9.17
C TYR A 488 17.87 -0.30 -8.76
N GLY A 489 17.34 -1.14 -9.65
CA GLY A 489 16.21 -2.03 -9.36
C GLY A 489 14.84 -1.35 -9.38
N ILE A 490 14.74 -0.16 -9.99
CA ILE A 490 13.48 0.54 -10.24
C ILE A 490 13.17 0.46 -11.73
N TYR A 491 12.22 -0.37 -12.11
CA TYR A 491 11.84 -0.55 -13.51
C TYR A 491 10.58 0.27 -13.79
N ILE A 492 10.62 1.15 -14.78
CA ILE A 492 9.51 2.07 -15.07
C ILE A 492 8.91 1.68 -16.41
N VAL A 493 7.71 1.11 -16.38
CA VAL A 493 6.94 0.77 -17.59
C VAL A 493 6.34 2.05 -18.16
N ASP A 494 6.50 2.25 -19.46
CA ASP A 494 5.85 3.34 -20.15
C ASP A 494 4.39 2.97 -20.45
N ARG A 495 3.46 3.58 -19.70
CA ARG A 495 2.02 3.49 -19.89
C ARG A 495 1.41 4.80 -20.40
N ARG A 496 2.24 5.83 -20.61
CA ARG A 496 1.79 7.16 -21.04
C ARG A 496 1.91 7.34 -22.55
N THR A 497 3.03 6.93 -23.14
CA THR A 497 3.30 7.18 -24.57
C THR A 497 3.11 5.95 -25.45
N LYS A 498 2.96 4.77 -24.85
CA LYS A 498 2.78 3.50 -25.53
C LYS A 498 1.34 3.00 -25.49
N GLY A 499 0.98 2.19 -26.50
CA GLY A 499 -0.25 1.41 -26.48
C GLY A 499 -0.23 0.33 -25.41
N VAL A 500 -1.42 -0.13 -25.00
CA VAL A 500 -1.58 -1.11 -23.91
C VAL A 500 -0.78 -2.39 -24.16
N ASP A 501 -0.79 -2.91 -25.39
CA ASP A 501 -0.06 -4.14 -25.73
C ASP A 501 1.46 -3.96 -25.60
N ASP A 502 1.99 -2.82 -26.03
CA ASP A 502 3.41 -2.50 -25.91
C ASP A 502 3.84 -2.32 -24.45
N SER A 503 3.00 -1.70 -23.62
CA SER A 503 3.22 -1.59 -22.18
C SER A 503 3.22 -2.98 -21.50
N VAL A 504 2.31 -3.87 -21.91
CA VAL A 504 2.28 -5.27 -21.44
C VAL A 504 3.57 -5.99 -21.87
N ASN A 505 3.99 -5.85 -23.13
CA ASN A 505 5.22 -6.45 -23.63
C ASN A 505 6.46 -5.94 -22.87
N GLN A 506 6.53 -4.64 -22.59
CA GLN A 506 7.61 -4.06 -21.79
C GLN A 506 7.61 -4.59 -20.35
N LEU A 507 6.45 -4.70 -19.71
CA LEU A 507 6.34 -5.29 -18.38
C LEU A 507 6.80 -6.76 -18.38
N THR A 508 6.37 -7.54 -19.37
CA THR A 508 6.84 -8.92 -19.56
C THR A 508 8.35 -8.98 -19.75
N GLU A 509 8.94 -8.05 -20.52
CA GLU A 509 10.39 -7.99 -20.75
C GLU A 509 11.14 -7.76 -19.44
N PHE A 510 10.77 -6.75 -18.65
CA PHE A 510 11.41 -6.49 -17.36
C PHE A 510 11.34 -7.69 -16.41
N MET A 511 10.18 -8.36 -16.37
CA MET A 511 10.05 -9.58 -15.58
C MET A 511 10.93 -10.72 -16.11
N TYR A 512 10.97 -10.91 -17.43
CA TYR A 512 11.81 -11.92 -18.06
C TYR A 512 13.29 -11.67 -17.80
N ASP A 513 13.78 -10.45 -18.03
CA ASP A 513 15.15 -10.05 -17.73
C ASP A 513 15.51 -10.24 -16.26
N PHE A 514 14.58 -10.00 -15.33
CA PHE A 514 14.80 -10.28 -13.93
C PHE A 514 15.01 -11.78 -13.65
N THR A 515 14.25 -12.65 -14.33
CA THR A 515 14.38 -14.11 -14.18
C THR A 515 15.71 -14.67 -14.69
N THR A 516 16.39 -13.97 -15.62
CA THR A 516 17.70 -14.39 -16.14
C THR A 516 18.87 -14.00 -15.24
N LYS A 517 18.65 -13.12 -14.24
CA LYS A 517 19.70 -12.72 -13.30
C LYS A 517 20.13 -13.89 -12.42
N SER A 518 21.44 -14.02 -12.18
CA SER A 518 22.00 -14.91 -11.16
C SER A 518 21.65 -14.44 -9.74
N ARG A 519 21.78 -15.34 -8.75
CA ARG A 519 21.63 -14.99 -7.32
C ARG A 519 22.55 -13.83 -6.91
N ARG A 520 23.80 -13.81 -7.39
CA ARG A 520 24.77 -12.73 -7.13
C ARG A 520 24.31 -11.40 -7.70
N GLN A 521 23.81 -11.37 -8.93
CA GLN A 521 23.26 -10.16 -9.55
C GLN A 521 22.04 -9.64 -8.79
N ARG A 522 21.14 -10.53 -8.32
CA ARG A 522 19.97 -10.13 -7.50
C ARG A 522 20.38 -9.53 -6.16
N ILE A 523 21.36 -10.14 -5.46
CA ILE A 523 21.90 -9.60 -4.20
C ILE A 523 22.49 -8.20 -4.43
N ASN A 524 23.31 -8.04 -5.48
CA ASN A 524 23.89 -6.74 -5.82
C ASN A 524 22.84 -5.69 -6.16
N GLN A 525 21.78 -6.08 -6.89
CA GLN A 525 20.69 -5.16 -7.21
C GLN A 525 19.93 -4.73 -5.95
N ARG A 526 19.61 -5.65 -5.03
CA ARG A 526 19.00 -5.31 -3.73
C ARG A 526 19.83 -4.31 -2.93
N ASN A 527 21.16 -4.49 -2.90
CA ASN A 527 22.08 -3.52 -2.26
C ASN A 527 22.04 -2.13 -2.92
N ARG A 528 21.74 -2.05 -4.22
CA ARG A 528 21.58 -0.75 -4.90
C ARG A 528 20.22 -0.12 -4.62
N VAL A 529 19.16 -0.93 -4.57
CA VAL A 529 17.80 -0.49 -4.22
C VAL A 529 17.80 0.12 -2.81
N GLU A 530 18.39 -0.56 -1.84
CA GLU A 530 18.41 -0.10 -0.44
C GLU A 530 19.09 1.27 -0.28
N ARG A 531 20.14 1.55 -1.06
CA ARG A 531 20.82 2.86 -1.07
C ARG A 531 19.93 4.02 -1.54
N LEU A 532 18.84 3.72 -2.25
CA LEU A 532 17.88 4.74 -2.69
C LEU A 532 16.91 5.14 -1.56
N SER A 533 16.86 4.39 -0.46
CA SER A 533 15.94 4.68 0.67
C SER A 533 16.11 6.11 1.21
N ASP A 534 17.34 6.64 1.24
CA ASP A 534 17.64 8.02 1.65
C ASP A 534 16.97 9.09 0.78
N LEU A 535 16.65 8.77 -0.47
CA LEU A 535 15.93 9.68 -1.38
C LEU A 535 14.44 9.81 -1.00
N LEU A 536 13.93 8.83 -0.25
CA LEU A 536 12.52 8.68 0.14
C LEU A 536 12.28 9.05 1.61
N ASP A 537 13.33 9.43 2.35
CA ASP A 537 13.21 9.76 3.78
C ASP A 537 12.59 11.15 4.00
N TRP A 538 11.77 11.28 5.06
CA TRP A 538 11.17 12.56 5.45
C TRP A 538 12.18 13.67 5.73
N LYS A 539 13.43 13.36 6.12
CA LYS A 539 14.51 14.36 6.26
C LYS A 539 14.80 15.10 4.96
N ARG A 540 14.64 14.43 3.82
CA ARG A 540 14.81 15.04 2.50
C ARG A 540 13.49 15.59 1.98
N MET A 541 12.44 14.78 1.94
CA MET A 541 11.15 15.17 1.34
C MET A 541 10.43 16.26 2.16
N GLY A 542 10.65 16.32 3.47
CA GLY A 542 10.10 17.35 4.35
C GLY A 542 10.58 18.77 4.02
N MET A 543 11.69 18.91 3.27
CA MET A 543 12.15 20.22 2.80
C MET A 543 11.16 20.87 1.82
N GLU A 544 10.40 20.09 1.04
CA GLU A 544 9.38 20.63 0.15
C GLU A 544 8.20 21.22 0.96
N TYR A 545 7.85 20.60 2.09
CA TYR A 545 6.86 21.17 3.02
C TYR A 545 7.35 22.49 3.63
N VAL A 546 8.65 22.61 3.94
CA VAL A 546 9.23 23.87 4.41
C VAL A 546 9.10 24.96 3.35
N LYS A 547 9.40 24.65 2.07
CA LYS A 547 9.25 25.61 0.95
C LYS A 547 7.80 26.05 0.77
N ALA A 548 6.83 25.14 0.86
CA ALA A 548 5.41 25.48 0.75
C ALA A 548 4.96 26.44 1.87
N ARG A 549 5.40 26.22 3.11
CA ARG A 549 5.13 27.11 4.24
C ARG A 549 5.79 28.48 4.08
N GLN A 550 7.04 28.52 3.61
CA GLN A 550 7.73 29.78 3.31
C GLN A 550 7.03 30.58 2.22
N LEU A 551 6.56 29.91 1.16
CA LEU A 551 5.80 30.54 0.09
C LEU A 551 4.46 31.09 0.60
N ALA A 552 3.76 30.33 1.45
CA ALA A 552 2.48 30.76 2.05
C ALA A 552 2.68 32.02 2.91
N LEU A 553 3.68 32.01 3.80
CA LEU A 553 4.03 33.19 4.60
C LEU A 553 4.40 34.39 3.72
N ARG A 554 5.20 34.17 2.67
CA ARG A 554 5.58 35.24 1.73
C ARG A 554 4.35 35.85 1.06
N ARG A 555 3.37 35.06 0.63
CA ARG A 555 2.14 35.56 -0.01
C ARG A 555 1.23 36.27 0.99
N GLY A 556 1.13 35.76 2.22
CA GLY A 556 0.34 36.37 3.29
C GLY A 556 0.84 37.74 3.73
N SER A 557 2.15 37.99 3.73
CA SER A 557 2.72 39.28 4.12
C SER A 557 2.54 40.43 3.11
N TYR A 558 1.96 40.16 1.92
CA TYR A 558 1.66 41.18 0.90
C TYR A 558 0.18 41.57 0.84
N LEU A 559 -0.66 41.01 1.71
CA LEU A 559 -2.05 41.39 1.94
C LEU A 559 -2.16 42.20 3.22
#